data_AF-A0A2V8DGI6-F1
#
_entry.id   AF-A0A2V8DGI6-F1
#
_cell.length_a   1.000
_cell.length_b   1.000
_cell.length_c   1.000
_cell.angle_alpha   90.00
_cell.angle_beta   90.00
_cell.angle_gamma   90.00
#
_symmetry.space_group_name_H-M   'P 1'
#
loop_
_entity.id
_entity.type
_entity.pdbx_description
1 polymer ?
#
loop_
_entity_poly.entity_id
_entity_poly.type
_entity_poly.pdbx_seq_one_letter_code
_entity_poly.pdbx_strand_id
1 'polypeptide(L)'
;MSRFDRAVGLARSLAIYHAIPLRQFRLRRLYAQLVGSGDLVFDIGAHAGNRTRAFASLGCRVVALEPQPDFAQLLRVLFGRSSRVEVVEAAVGDAPGRASLSISERTPTVTTLAAAWRDARAREPDFARVRWNRRLEVEATTLDLLIARFGVPAFIKIDVEGSESSVLA
;
A
#
# COMPACT_ATOMS: atom_id res chain seq x y z
N MET A 1 -7.84 -10.19 20.67
CA MET A 1 -6.36 -10.26 20.60
C MET A 1 -5.76 -9.09 21.36
N SER A 2 -4.66 -9.30 22.08
CA SER A 2 -3.96 -8.24 22.80
C SER A 2 -3.38 -7.23 21.82
N ARG A 3 -3.38 -5.93 22.18
CA ARG A 3 -2.68 -4.87 21.42
C ARG A 3 -1.20 -5.23 21.16
N PHE A 4 -0.62 -6.05 22.03
CA PHE A 4 0.76 -6.53 21.97
C PHE A 4 1.06 -7.43 20.76
N ASP A 5 0.19 -8.40 20.46
CA ASP A 5 0.42 -9.35 19.35
C ASP A 5 0.41 -8.64 17.99
N ARG A 6 -0.44 -7.61 17.83
CA ARG A 6 -0.47 -6.76 16.63
C ARG A 6 0.80 -5.93 16.47
N ALA A 7 1.27 -5.33 17.56
CA ALA A 7 2.49 -4.53 17.55
C ALA A 7 3.72 -5.38 17.16
N VAL A 8 3.81 -6.62 17.66
CA VAL A 8 4.88 -7.57 17.30
C VAL A 8 4.82 -7.99 15.83
N GLY A 9 3.62 -8.25 15.30
CA GLY A 9 3.42 -8.56 13.88
C GLY A 9 3.84 -7.40 12.97
N LEU A 10 3.47 -6.17 13.33
CA LEU A 10 3.85 -4.95 12.61
C LEU A 10 5.37 -4.73 12.67
N ALA A 11 5.99 -4.89 13.85
CA ALA A 11 7.43 -4.73 14.05
C ALA A 11 8.26 -5.77 13.26
N ARG A 12 7.86 -7.05 13.25
CA ARG A 12 8.50 -8.07 12.41
C ARG A 12 8.41 -7.74 10.93
N SER A 13 7.25 -7.27 10.47
CA SER A 13 7.04 -6.87 9.08
C SER A 13 7.92 -5.69 8.71
N LEU A 14 7.98 -4.65 9.57
CA LEU A 14 8.87 -3.50 9.42
C LEU A 14 10.34 -3.91 9.36
N ALA A 15 10.78 -4.83 10.23
CA ALA A 15 12.15 -5.33 10.23
C ALA A 15 12.51 -6.03 8.92
N ILE A 16 11.65 -6.91 8.39
CA ILE A 16 11.88 -7.58 7.10
C ILE A 16 12.02 -6.56 5.97
N TYR A 17 11.18 -5.52 5.97
CA TYR A 17 11.14 -4.56 4.88
C TYR A 17 12.21 -3.47 4.94
N HIS A 18 12.63 -3.06 6.13
CA HIS A 18 13.60 -1.98 6.34
C HIS A 18 15.03 -2.46 6.66
N ALA A 19 15.23 -3.71 7.10
CA ALA A 19 16.55 -4.22 7.47
C ALA A 19 17.35 -4.82 6.31
N ILE A 20 16.77 -4.97 5.11
CA ILE A 20 17.52 -5.50 3.96
C ILE A 20 18.51 -4.43 3.46
N PRO A 21 19.83 -4.68 3.55
CA PRO A 21 20.83 -3.71 3.14
C PRO A 21 20.70 -3.36 1.66
N LEU A 22 21.00 -2.10 1.32
CA LEU A 22 20.99 -1.56 -0.05
C LEU A 22 19.64 -1.65 -0.79
N ARG A 23 18.55 -2.10 -0.15
CA ARG A 23 17.24 -2.21 -0.80
C ARG A 23 16.74 -0.86 -1.30
N GLN A 24 16.83 0.17 -0.46
CA GLN A 24 16.45 1.53 -0.84
C GLN A 24 17.33 2.10 -1.95
N PHE A 25 18.63 1.80 -1.97
CA PHE A 25 19.51 2.21 -3.06
C PHE A 25 19.08 1.59 -4.40
N ARG A 26 18.79 0.28 -4.41
CA ARG A 26 18.32 -0.42 -5.61
C ARG A 26 16.97 0.12 -6.10
N LEU A 27 16.02 0.37 -5.19
CA LEU A 27 14.73 0.96 -5.54
C LEU A 27 14.88 2.36 -6.14
N ARG A 28 15.72 3.22 -5.54
CA ARG A 28 15.99 4.56 -6.07
C ARG A 28 16.61 4.49 -7.47
N ARG A 29 17.59 3.61 -7.69
CA ARG A 29 18.22 3.42 -9.01
C ARG A 29 17.23 2.93 -10.06
N LEU A 30 16.30 2.03 -9.69
CA LEU A 30 15.25 1.58 -10.58
C LEU A 30 14.31 2.73 -10.95
N TYR A 31 13.75 3.41 -9.96
CA TYR A 31 12.73 4.43 -10.18
C TYR A 31 13.27 5.75 -10.75
N ALA A 32 14.55 6.08 -10.54
CA ALA A 32 15.18 7.25 -11.17
C ALA A 32 15.21 7.19 -12.71
N GLN A 33 14.95 6.03 -13.31
CA GLN A 33 14.81 5.88 -14.77
C GLN A 33 13.41 6.23 -15.27
N LEU A 34 12.43 6.35 -14.37
CA LEU A 34 11.01 6.54 -14.68
C LEU A 34 10.48 7.90 -14.20
N VAL A 35 11.07 8.47 -13.15
CA VAL A 35 10.63 9.72 -12.53
C VAL A 35 11.79 10.63 -12.17
N GLY A 36 11.54 11.94 -12.22
CA GLY A 36 12.43 13.01 -11.80
C GLY A 36 11.97 13.74 -10.55
N SER A 37 12.81 14.67 -10.09
CA SER A 37 12.49 15.56 -8.96
C SER A 37 11.33 16.48 -9.34
N GLY A 38 10.35 16.62 -8.45
CA GLY A 38 9.14 17.42 -8.68
C GLY A 38 7.98 16.67 -9.33
N ASP A 39 8.22 15.52 -9.96
CA ASP A 39 7.17 14.70 -10.56
C ASP A 39 6.14 14.25 -9.53
N LEU A 40 4.87 14.23 -9.96
CA LEU A 40 3.78 13.65 -9.18
C LEU A 40 3.75 12.13 -9.39
N VAL A 41 3.74 11.37 -8.30
CA VAL A 41 3.72 9.90 -8.30
C VAL A 41 2.61 9.39 -7.41
N PHE A 42 1.84 8.43 -7.90
CA PHE A 42 0.88 7.69 -7.08
C PHE A 42 1.47 6.33 -6.69
N ASP A 43 1.48 6.02 -5.38
CA ASP A 43 1.88 4.72 -4.82
C ASP A 43 0.62 4.04 -4.27
N ILE A 44 -0.07 3.27 -5.14
CA ILE A 44 -1.31 2.55 -4.79
C ILE A 44 -0.94 1.22 -4.12
N GLY A 45 -1.43 1.02 -2.90
CA GLY A 45 -1.00 -0.10 -2.04
C GLY A 45 0.38 0.16 -1.43
N ALA A 46 0.53 1.32 -0.77
CA ALA A 46 1.81 1.79 -0.24
C ALA A 46 2.33 0.93 0.92
N HIS A 47 1.45 0.24 1.66
CA HIS A 47 1.78 -0.69 2.73
C HIS A 47 2.76 -0.04 3.74
N ALA A 48 3.93 -0.66 3.99
CA ALA A 48 4.97 -0.12 4.86
C ALA A 48 5.78 1.07 4.28
N GLY A 49 5.43 1.60 3.11
CA GLY A 49 6.00 2.83 2.56
C GLY A 49 7.39 2.71 1.93
N ASN A 50 7.82 1.51 1.54
CA ASN A 50 9.14 1.32 0.95
C ASN A 50 9.33 2.05 -0.37
N ARG A 51 8.31 2.02 -1.24
CA ARG A 51 8.33 2.68 -2.54
C ARG A 51 8.08 4.17 -2.39
N THR A 52 7.11 4.56 -1.57
CA THR A 52 6.91 5.95 -1.12
C THR A 52 8.23 6.61 -0.67
N ARG A 53 9.03 5.93 0.17
CA ARG A 53 10.34 6.44 0.61
C ARG A 53 11.32 6.63 -0.55
N ALA A 54 11.37 5.68 -1.48
CA ALA A 54 12.24 5.77 -2.65
C ALA A 54 11.86 6.97 -3.53
N PHE A 55 10.58 7.12 -3.88
CA PHE A 55 10.07 8.26 -4.67
C PHE A 55 10.31 9.60 -3.97
N ALA A 56 9.98 9.72 -2.69
CA ALA A 56 10.21 10.94 -1.93
C ALA A 56 11.70 11.32 -1.89
N SER A 57 12.59 10.33 -1.77
CA SER A 57 14.05 10.56 -1.79
C SER A 57 14.63 10.93 -3.17
N LEU A 58 13.87 10.71 -4.24
CA LEU A 58 14.17 11.19 -5.59
C LEU A 58 13.64 12.62 -5.83
N GLY A 59 12.96 13.20 -4.84
CA GLY A 59 12.41 14.57 -4.90
C GLY A 59 10.98 14.64 -5.44
N CYS A 60 10.35 13.51 -5.74
CA CYS A 60 8.97 13.45 -6.23
C CYS A 60 7.96 13.93 -5.18
N ARG A 61 6.79 14.38 -5.65
CA ARG A 61 5.58 14.57 -4.86
C ARG A 61 4.80 13.26 -4.90
N VAL A 62 4.56 12.64 -3.75
CA VAL A 62 3.98 11.29 -3.68
C VAL A 62 2.61 11.35 -3.03
N VAL A 63 1.61 10.73 -3.68
CA VAL A 63 0.33 10.40 -3.06
C VAL A 63 0.36 8.90 -2.75
N ALA A 64 0.49 8.55 -1.47
CA ALA A 64 0.58 7.17 -1.00
C ALA A 64 -0.79 6.70 -0.54
N LEU A 65 -1.33 5.68 -1.20
CA LEU A 65 -2.65 5.12 -0.92
C LEU A 65 -2.54 3.78 -0.21
N GLU A 66 -3.23 3.66 0.92
CA GLU A 66 -3.27 2.43 1.70
C GLU A 66 -4.61 2.28 2.44
N PRO A 67 -5.44 1.29 2.11
CA PRO A 67 -6.74 1.11 2.75
C PRO A 67 -6.65 0.63 4.20
N GLN A 68 -5.58 -0.06 4.62
CA GLN A 68 -5.51 -0.58 5.98
C GLN A 68 -5.13 0.52 6.99
N PRO A 69 -5.97 0.80 8.00
CA PRO A 69 -5.74 1.91 8.95
C PRO A 69 -4.40 1.83 9.68
N ASP A 70 -3.96 0.62 10.05
CA ASP A 70 -2.68 0.42 10.75
C ASP A 70 -1.49 0.83 9.86
N PHE A 71 -1.53 0.53 8.56
CA PHE A 71 -0.48 0.94 7.63
C PHE A 71 -0.61 2.40 7.20
N ALA A 72 -1.83 2.91 7.01
CA ALA A 72 -2.06 4.33 6.79
C ALA A 72 -1.52 5.17 7.97
N GLN A 73 -1.75 4.74 9.21
CA GLN A 73 -1.19 5.38 10.40
C GLN A 73 0.34 5.30 10.41
N LEU A 74 0.93 4.13 10.09
CA LEU A 74 2.37 4.00 9.94
C LEU A 74 2.93 4.99 8.91
N LEU A 75 2.32 5.09 7.73
CA LEU A 75 2.74 6.03 6.68
C LEU A 75 2.69 7.47 7.18
N ARG A 76 1.62 7.87 7.88
CA ARG A 76 1.50 9.20 8.50
C ARG A 76 2.61 9.44 9.54
N VAL A 77 2.97 8.45 10.34
CA VAL A 77 4.09 8.57 11.29
C VAL A 77 5.43 8.71 10.56
N LEU A 78 5.67 7.92 9.52
CA LEU A 78 6.93 7.92 8.77
C LEU A 78 7.12 9.17 7.91
N PHE A 79 6.04 9.73 7.38
CA PHE A 79 6.09 10.79 6.37
C PHE A 79 5.34 12.07 6.73
N GLY A 80 4.69 12.17 7.90
CA GLY A 80 3.87 13.32 8.27
C GLY A 80 4.62 14.66 8.42
N ARG A 81 5.96 14.63 8.45
CA ARG A 81 6.81 15.84 8.40
C ARG A 81 7.27 16.21 6.99
N SER A 82 6.98 15.36 6.00
CA SER A 82 7.34 15.60 4.61
C SER A 82 6.26 16.43 3.94
N SER A 83 6.60 17.60 3.43
CA SER A 83 5.70 18.40 2.57
C SER A 83 5.48 17.79 1.18
N ARG A 84 6.18 16.68 0.88
CA ARG A 84 6.13 16.01 -0.44
C ARG A 84 5.30 14.74 -0.45
N VAL A 85 4.81 14.27 0.70
CA VAL A 85 4.07 13.01 0.79
C VAL A 85 2.69 13.27 1.38
N GLU A 86 1.67 13.00 0.57
CA GLU A 86 0.28 12.95 1.01
C GLU A 86 -0.09 11.48 1.27
N VAL A 87 -0.70 11.19 2.42
CA VAL A 87 -1.18 9.84 2.75
C VAL A 87 -2.69 9.80 2.67
N VAL A 88 -3.24 8.93 1.84
CA VAL A 88 -4.67 8.75 1.65
C VAL A 88 -5.05 7.34 2.12
N GLU A 89 -5.91 7.28 3.13
CA GLU A 89 -6.45 6.03 3.66
C GLU A 89 -7.70 5.63 2.88
N ALA A 90 -7.49 5.02 1.72
CA ALA A 90 -8.55 4.53 0.86
C ALA A 90 -8.03 3.40 -0.04
N ALA A 91 -8.93 2.49 -0.43
CA ALA A 91 -8.73 1.59 -1.54
C ALA A 91 -8.95 2.35 -2.87
N VAL A 92 -8.32 1.88 -3.95
CA VAL A 92 -8.66 2.31 -5.30
C VAL A 92 -9.41 1.19 -5.99
N GLY A 93 -10.55 1.52 -6.58
CA GLY A 93 -11.40 0.61 -7.33
C GLY A 93 -12.12 1.34 -8.48
N ASP A 94 -13.15 0.68 -8.99
CA ASP A 94 -13.98 1.09 -10.13
C ASP A 94 -15.02 2.17 -9.77
N ALA A 95 -15.40 2.27 -8.50
CA ALA A 95 -16.33 3.27 -8.01
C ALA A 95 -15.92 3.82 -6.63
N PRO A 96 -16.25 5.10 -6.32
CA PRO A 96 -16.12 5.61 -4.97
C PRO A 96 -17.16 4.99 -4.03
N GLY A 97 -16.86 4.96 -2.73
CA GLY A 97 -17.79 4.48 -1.72
C GLY A 97 -17.08 3.68 -0.64
N ARG A 98 -17.64 2.52 -0.27
CA ARG A 98 -17.04 1.62 0.72
C ARG A 98 -16.72 0.28 0.08
N ALA A 99 -15.58 -0.29 0.46
CA ALA A 99 -15.15 -1.61 0.03
C ALA A 99 -14.80 -2.49 1.24
N SER A 100 -14.95 -3.81 1.07
CA SER A 100 -14.66 -4.78 2.13
C SER A 100 -13.27 -5.38 1.95
N LEU A 101 -12.33 -4.99 2.79
CA LEU A 101 -10.96 -5.51 2.80
C LEU A 101 -10.89 -6.78 3.66
N SER A 102 -10.39 -7.88 3.08
CA SER A 102 -10.13 -9.12 3.83
C SER A 102 -8.68 -9.10 4.33
N ILE A 103 -8.50 -9.21 5.64
CA ILE A 103 -7.21 -9.14 6.32
C ILE A 103 -6.95 -10.45 7.07
N SER A 104 -5.72 -10.95 7.01
CA SER A 104 -5.23 -12.01 7.90
C SER A 104 -4.55 -11.40 9.13
N GLU A 105 -5.15 -11.53 10.33
CA GLU A 105 -4.58 -10.93 11.54
C GLU A 105 -3.19 -11.49 11.93
N ARG A 106 -2.85 -12.70 11.49
CA ARG A 106 -1.54 -13.34 11.78
C ARG A 106 -0.47 -12.99 10.74
N THR A 107 -0.86 -12.49 9.59
CA THR A 107 0.03 -12.03 8.52
C THR A 107 -0.58 -10.77 7.91
N PRO A 108 -0.59 -9.65 8.65
CA PRO A 108 -1.29 -8.43 8.25
C PRO A 108 -0.70 -7.79 6.98
N THR A 109 0.45 -8.29 6.51
CA THR A 109 1.06 -7.91 5.23
C THR A 109 0.49 -8.66 4.02
N VAL A 110 -0.59 -9.43 4.20
CA VAL A 110 -1.31 -10.12 3.13
C VAL A 110 -2.76 -9.68 3.25
N THR A 111 -3.19 -8.82 2.34
CA THR A 111 -4.50 -8.15 2.32
C THR A 111 -4.99 -8.04 0.89
N THR A 112 -6.19 -8.54 0.61
CA THR A 112 -6.77 -8.50 -0.74
C THR A 112 -8.22 -8.04 -0.71
N LEU A 113 -8.63 -7.28 -1.73
CA LEU A 113 -10.04 -6.97 -2.02
C LEU A 113 -10.68 -8.04 -2.92
N ALA A 114 -9.88 -8.84 -3.62
CA ALA A 114 -10.34 -9.84 -4.57
C ALA A 114 -10.69 -11.17 -3.87
N ALA A 115 -11.99 -11.40 -3.69
CA ALA A 115 -12.54 -12.65 -3.17
C ALA A 115 -12.07 -13.89 -3.96
N ALA A 116 -11.88 -13.77 -5.27
CA ALA A 116 -11.41 -14.85 -6.13
C ALA A 116 -9.92 -15.21 -5.89
N TRP A 117 -9.08 -14.23 -5.53
CA TRP A 117 -7.67 -14.44 -5.21
C TRP A 117 -7.52 -15.21 -3.90
N ARG A 118 -8.36 -14.89 -2.91
CA ARG A 118 -8.49 -15.63 -1.64
C ARG A 118 -8.83 -17.10 -1.89
N ASP A 119 -9.79 -17.38 -2.76
CA ASP A 119 -10.27 -18.75 -2.99
C ASP A 119 -9.27 -19.57 -3.84
N ALA A 120 -8.51 -18.92 -4.73
CA ALA A 120 -7.46 -19.54 -5.52
C ALA A 120 -6.22 -19.93 -4.69
N ARG A 121 -5.79 -19.08 -3.75
CA ARG A 121 -4.57 -19.34 -2.93
C ARG A 121 -4.82 -20.10 -1.64
N ALA A 122 -6.07 -20.31 -1.21
CA ALA A 122 -6.39 -21.12 -0.04
C ALA A 122 -5.84 -22.57 -0.11
N ARG A 123 -5.50 -23.04 -1.32
CA ARG A 123 -4.95 -24.38 -1.58
C ARG A 123 -3.41 -24.44 -1.63
N GLU A 124 -2.72 -23.30 -1.56
CA GLU A 124 -1.25 -23.28 -1.56
C GLU A 124 -0.69 -23.54 -0.15
N PRO A 125 0.38 -24.37 0.00
CA PRO A 125 0.94 -24.73 1.31
C PRO A 125 1.39 -23.54 2.16
N ASP A 126 1.93 -22.49 1.52
CA ASP A 126 2.38 -21.26 2.19
C ASP A 126 1.20 -20.41 2.72
N PHE A 127 0.00 -20.59 2.15
CA PHE A 127 -1.22 -19.87 2.51
C PHE A 127 -2.20 -20.70 3.36
N ALA A 128 -1.96 -22.01 3.50
CA ALA A 128 -2.82 -22.93 4.28
C ALA A 128 -2.97 -22.55 5.76
N ARG A 129 -2.08 -21.67 6.29
CA ARG A 129 -2.12 -21.16 7.67
C ARG A 129 -2.66 -19.72 7.78
N VAL A 130 -2.92 -19.05 6.66
CA VAL A 130 -3.44 -17.67 6.59
C VAL A 130 -4.93 -17.70 6.86
N ARG A 131 -5.33 -17.32 8.07
CA ARG A 131 -6.75 -17.18 8.42
C ARG A 131 -7.20 -15.75 8.11
N TRP A 132 -7.96 -15.58 7.04
CA TRP A 132 -8.68 -14.35 6.70
C TRP A 132 -9.83 -14.11 7.69
N ASN A 133 -9.47 -13.69 8.90
CA ASN A 133 -10.37 -13.68 10.04
C ASN A 133 -10.95 -12.30 10.38
N ARG A 134 -10.60 -11.27 9.60
CA ARG A 134 -11.14 -9.92 9.77
C ARG A 134 -11.53 -9.32 8.41
N ARG A 135 -12.80 -8.89 8.30
CA ARG A 135 -13.24 -7.97 7.25
C ARG A 135 -13.25 -6.56 7.81
N LEU A 136 -12.72 -5.61 7.06
CA LEU A 136 -12.69 -4.21 7.40
C LEU A 136 -13.37 -3.43 6.28
N GLU A 137 -14.39 -2.65 6.63
CA GLU A 137 -14.96 -1.67 5.71
C GLU A 137 -14.03 -0.47 5.60
N VAL A 138 -13.55 -0.19 4.40
CA VAL A 138 -12.64 0.92 4.09
C VAL A 138 -13.27 1.85 3.09
N GLU A 139 -12.85 3.11 3.11
CA GLU A 139 -13.20 4.05 2.05
C GLU A 139 -12.57 3.59 0.73
N ALA A 140 -13.31 3.78 -0.35
CA ALA A 140 -12.89 3.50 -1.71
C ALA A 140 -12.99 4.78 -2.55
N THR A 141 -12.02 4.94 -3.43
CA THR A 141 -11.96 6.01 -4.43
C THR A 141 -11.59 5.41 -5.79
N THR A 142 -11.55 6.24 -6.82
CA THR A 142 -11.18 5.84 -8.19
C THR A 142 -9.90 6.54 -8.60
N LEU A 143 -9.19 6.00 -9.58
CA LEU A 143 -8.02 6.67 -10.15
C LEU A 143 -8.37 8.06 -10.73
N ASP A 144 -9.53 8.20 -11.37
CA ASP A 144 -9.99 9.49 -11.93
C ASP A 144 -10.17 10.57 -10.86
N LEU A 145 -10.84 10.24 -9.75
CA LEU A 145 -10.99 11.17 -8.62
C LEU A 145 -9.65 11.58 -8.01
N LEU A 146 -8.66 10.68 -7.99
CA LEU A 146 -7.31 11.01 -7.53
C LEU A 146 -6.61 11.96 -8.50
N ILE A 147 -6.72 11.70 -9.81
CA ILE A 147 -6.17 12.56 -10.85
C ILE A 147 -6.83 13.95 -10.80
N ALA A 148 -8.16 14.01 -10.65
CA ALA A 148 -8.89 15.27 -10.52
C ALA A 148 -8.46 16.08 -9.29
N ARG A 149 -8.19 15.39 -8.16
CA ARG A 149 -7.80 16.05 -6.90
C ARG A 149 -6.33 16.49 -6.88
N PHE A 150 -5.41 15.65 -7.35
CA PHE A 150 -3.97 15.85 -7.15
C PHE A 150 -3.22 16.25 -8.43
N GLY A 151 -3.84 16.07 -9.59
CA GLY A 151 -3.24 16.25 -10.92
C GLY A 151 -2.87 14.92 -11.57
N VAL A 152 -2.53 14.99 -12.87
CA VAL A 152 -2.09 13.83 -13.65
C VAL A 152 -0.69 13.41 -13.16
N PRO A 153 -0.51 12.17 -12.68
CA PRO A 153 0.79 11.68 -12.24
C PRO A 153 1.70 11.38 -13.43
N ALA A 154 3.00 11.61 -13.28
CA ALA A 154 4.01 11.15 -14.23
C ALA A 154 4.21 9.62 -14.13
N PHE A 155 3.93 9.03 -12.97
CA PHE A 155 4.06 7.60 -12.73
C PHE A 155 3.05 7.09 -11.70
N ILE A 156 2.51 5.90 -11.94
CA ILE A 156 1.62 5.21 -11.00
C ILE A 156 2.21 3.82 -10.75
N LYS A 157 2.45 3.50 -9.48
CA LYS A 157 2.72 2.13 -9.04
C LYS A 157 1.44 1.55 -8.44
N ILE A 158 1.09 0.34 -8.87
CA ILE A 158 -0.06 -0.43 -8.38
C ILE A 158 0.46 -1.77 -7.86
N ASP A 159 0.15 -2.09 -6.62
CA ASP A 159 0.47 -3.35 -5.94
C ASP A 159 -0.62 -3.56 -4.88
N VAL A 160 -1.76 -4.10 -5.30
CA VAL A 160 -3.00 -4.22 -4.49
C VAL A 160 -3.43 -5.68 -4.31
N GLU A 161 -2.47 -6.59 -4.42
CA GLU A 161 -2.59 -8.03 -4.17
C GLU A 161 -3.81 -8.68 -4.85
N GLY A 162 -3.90 -8.53 -6.18
CA GLY A 162 -4.88 -9.25 -7.00
C GLY A 162 -6.13 -8.47 -7.38
N SER A 163 -6.18 -7.17 -7.06
CA SER A 163 -7.29 -6.26 -7.43
C SER A 163 -6.88 -5.21 -8.46
N GLU A 164 -5.79 -5.44 -9.19
CA GLU A 164 -5.18 -4.46 -10.11
C GLU A 164 -6.13 -4.08 -11.25
N SER A 165 -6.95 -5.02 -11.73
CA SER A 165 -7.95 -4.75 -12.78
C SER A 165 -8.99 -3.73 -12.33
N SER A 166 -9.45 -3.79 -11.07
CA SER A 166 -10.41 -2.83 -10.52
C SER A 166 -9.80 -1.42 -10.37
N VAL A 167 -8.48 -1.30 -10.22
CA VAL A 167 -7.81 0.01 -10.17
C VAL A 167 -7.79 0.69 -11.54
N LEU A 168 -7.80 -0.10 -12.62
CA LEU A 168 -7.68 0.35 -14.01
C LEU A 168 -9.01 0.41 -14.78
N ALA A 169 -10.10 -0.08 -14.18
CA ALA A 169 -11.44 -0.11 -14.77
C ALA A 169 -12.09 1.27 -14.70
#